data_AF-A0A8S3ZIE2-F1
#
_entry.id   AF-A0A8S3ZIE2-F1
#
_cell.length_a   1.000
_cell.length_b   1.000
_cell.length_c   1.000
_cell.angle_alpha   90.00
_cell.angle_beta   90.00
_cell.angle_gamma   90.00
#
_symmetry.space_group_name_H-M   'P 1'
#
loop_
_entity.id
_entity.type
_entity.pdbx_description
1 polymer ?
#
loop_
_entity_poly.entity_id
_entity_poly.type
_entity_poly.pdbx_seq_one_letter_code
_entity_poly.pdbx_strand_id
1 'polypeptide(L)'
;MASVCNLFSFMCMREPPKKKNVQHRIHPNHQAYDAVVVWNGKENQKAKKNGISFDVILKPATAETMKPPIHFSSLGEVKRRELSQEQIENKLKKAEQRRSLIEQEKKEQLAKEREKVMKVVNKAQNVNEEFSKKTKEKLQRAMEIRRENRENQIKTLQGRLREHSQKVQEVQRAGEEMVRSFEAKSEMKLSQKMEVYEENRQSQLKSMLAKLQEHAYHIDEVCQSGENRGSTTDDLQEQLIQKMENALRNREEQLRALQERLAEH
;
A
#
# COMPACT_ATOMS: atom_id res chain seq x y z
N MET A 1 -38.24 4.46 49.50
CA MET A 1 -38.40 5.75 48.79
C MET A 1 -38.44 5.44 47.30
N ALA A 2 -39.58 5.00 46.75
CA ALA A 2 -40.71 5.84 46.34
C ALA A 2 -40.26 7.03 45.48
N SER A 3 -40.19 6.83 44.16
CA SER A 3 -40.82 7.74 43.20
C SER A 3 -40.91 7.07 41.82
N VAL A 4 -42.13 6.69 41.47
CA VAL A 4 -42.60 6.33 40.13
C VAL A 4 -43.57 7.44 39.75
N CYS A 5 -43.41 8.07 38.59
CA CYS A 5 -44.45 8.88 37.91
C CYS A 5 -43.99 9.06 36.45
N ASN A 6 -44.39 8.23 35.48
CA ASN A 6 -45.69 8.14 34.81
C ASN A 6 -46.19 9.48 34.24
N LEU A 7 -45.91 9.73 32.96
CA LEU A 7 -46.46 10.84 32.17
C LEU A 7 -47.08 10.30 30.88
N PHE A 8 -48.24 9.64 31.01
CA PHE A 8 -49.15 9.35 29.90
C PHE A 8 -50.59 9.40 30.45
N SER A 9 -51.30 10.47 30.13
CA SER A 9 -52.77 10.49 30.08
C SER A 9 -53.24 11.84 29.54
N PHE A 10 -53.32 11.95 28.22
CA PHE A 10 -54.11 12.99 27.55
C PHE A 10 -55.09 12.27 26.63
N MET A 11 -56.22 11.83 27.20
CA MET A 11 -57.38 11.41 26.43
C MET A 11 -58.66 11.79 27.16
N CYS A 12 -59.48 12.57 26.44
CA CYS A 12 -60.95 12.53 26.44
C CYS A 12 -61.68 13.00 27.71
N MET A 13 -62.01 14.30 27.77
CA MET A 13 -63.21 14.79 28.45
C MET A 13 -64.20 15.32 27.40
N ARG A 14 -65.30 14.58 27.20
CA ARG A 14 -66.45 14.96 26.37
C ARG A 14 -67.56 15.37 27.34
N GLU A 15 -67.86 16.66 27.42
CA GLU A 15 -68.99 17.17 28.21
C GLU A 15 -70.34 16.82 27.56
N PRO A 16 -71.38 16.47 28.34
CA PRO A 16 -72.73 16.25 27.81
C PRO A 16 -73.51 17.58 27.66
N PRO A 17 -74.37 17.72 26.64
CA PRO A 17 -75.14 18.95 26.43
C PRO A 17 -76.31 19.09 27.43
N LYS A 18 -76.43 20.28 28.03
CA LYS A 18 -77.55 20.66 28.92
C LYS A 18 -78.83 20.95 28.11
N LYS A 19 -79.94 20.29 28.44
CA LYS A 19 -81.28 20.60 27.93
C LYS A 19 -81.78 21.92 28.54
N LYS A 20 -82.19 22.89 27.71
CA LYS A 20 -82.85 24.12 28.15
C LYS A 20 -84.37 23.91 28.20
N ASN A 21 -84.97 24.21 29.34
CA ASN A 21 -86.41 24.23 29.57
C ASN A 21 -86.92 25.65 29.24
N VAL A 22 -87.87 25.79 28.31
CA VAL A 22 -88.43 27.09 27.92
C VAL A 22 -89.70 27.34 28.71
N GLN A 23 -89.70 28.36 29.58
CA GLN A 23 -90.91 28.90 30.19
C GLN A 23 -91.47 30.00 29.29
N HIS A 24 -92.72 29.85 28.86
CA HIS A 24 -93.46 30.94 28.23
C HIS A 24 -93.93 31.92 29.32
N ARG A 25 -93.42 33.15 29.30
CA ARG A 25 -94.00 34.27 30.06
C ARG A 25 -95.08 34.95 29.24
N ILE A 26 -96.29 35.01 29.76
CA ILE A 26 -97.38 35.83 29.21
C ILE A 26 -97.19 37.26 29.73
N HIS A 27 -97.27 38.24 28.82
CA HIS A 27 -96.96 39.66 29.04
C HIS A 27 -98.11 40.38 29.80
N PRO A 28 -97.85 41.33 30.72
CA PRO A 28 -98.85 41.80 31.69
C PRO A 28 -99.73 42.97 31.22
N ASN A 29 -99.95 43.15 29.90
CA ASN A 29 -100.73 44.27 29.36
C ASN A 29 -101.92 43.78 28.53
N HIS A 30 -102.96 43.29 29.21
CA HIS A 30 -104.24 42.98 28.58
C HIS A 30 -105.22 44.13 28.87
N GLN A 31 -105.34 45.05 27.92
CA GLN A 31 -106.39 46.08 27.91
C GLN A 31 -107.63 45.44 27.26
N ALA A 32 -108.81 45.56 27.88
CA ALA A 32 -110.04 45.02 27.31
C ALA A 32 -110.47 45.85 26.10
N TYR A 33 -110.46 45.26 24.91
CA TYR A 33 -111.03 45.87 23.71
C TYR A 33 -112.48 45.40 23.55
N ASP A 34 -113.40 46.33 23.28
CA ASP A 34 -114.78 46.02 22.88
C ASP A 34 -114.76 45.36 21.50
N ALA A 35 -114.86 44.03 21.47
CA ALA A 35 -114.82 43.25 20.23
C ALA A 35 -116.22 43.15 19.60
N VAL A 36 -116.33 43.45 18.31
CA VAL A 36 -117.53 43.13 17.51
C VAL A 36 -117.31 41.79 16.83
N VAL A 37 -118.08 40.77 17.24
CA VAL A 37 -118.07 39.46 16.59
C VAL A 37 -119.04 39.50 15.41
N VAL A 38 -118.49 39.44 14.19
CA VAL A 38 -119.30 39.39 12.97
C VAL A 38 -119.46 37.94 12.55
N TRP A 39 -120.67 37.40 12.65
CA TRP A 39 -120.98 36.06 12.19
C TRP A 39 -121.20 36.06 10.68
N ASN A 40 -120.16 35.70 9.92
CA ASN A 40 -120.28 35.49 8.48
C ASN A 40 -120.82 34.08 8.17
N GLY A 41 -122.07 33.82 8.57
CA GLY A 41 -122.82 32.62 8.19
C GLY A 41 -123.68 32.89 6.97
N LYS A 42 -123.25 32.46 5.77
CA LYS A 42 -124.19 32.29 4.66
C LYS A 42 -125.12 31.13 5.03
N GLU A 43 -126.43 31.32 4.94
CA GLU A 43 -127.51 30.40 5.36
C GLU A 43 -127.43 28.96 4.77
N ASN A 44 -126.46 28.68 3.89
CA ASN A 44 -126.29 27.39 3.21
C ASN A 44 -124.82 26.90 3.08
N GLN A 45 -123.98 27.00 4.12
CA GLN A 45 -122.73 26.20 4.17
C GLN A 45 -122.62 25.33 5.43
N LYS A 46 -122.56 24.01 5.19
CA LYS A 46 -122.62 22.89 6.15
C LYS A 46 -121.54 22.97 7.24
N ALA A 47 -121.95 22.71 8.48
CA ALA A 47 -121.07 22.64 9.65
C ALA A 47 -119.96 21.58 9.48
N LYS A 48 -118.69 22.00 9.57
CA LYS A 48 -117.54 21.08 9.66
C LYS A 48 -117.50 20.48 11.06
N LYS A 49 -117.31 19.15 11.17
CA LYS A 49 -117.47 18.37 12.42
C LYS A 49 -116.61 18.83 13.61
N ASN A 50 -115.54 19.62 13.39
CA ASN A 50 -114.59 19.97 14.45
C ASN A 50 -114.18 21.46 14.44
N GLY A 51 -115.15 22.39 14.46
CA GLY A 51 -114.86 23.79 14.81
C GLY A 51 -115.71 24.84 14.07
N ILE A 52 -116.04 25.92 14.77
CA ILE A 52 -116.66 27.13 14.22
C ILE A 52 -115.55 28.17 14.03
N SER A 53 -115.47 28.80 12.85
CA SER A 53 -114.58 29.93 12.58
C SER A 53 -115.39 31.22 12.59
N PHE A 54 -114.94 32.20 13.38
CA PHE A 54 -115.48 33.56 13.38
C PHE A 54 -114.31 34.55 13.27
N ASP A 55 -114.55 35.67 12.58
CA ASP A 55 -113.58 36.75 12.52
C ASP A 55 -113.85 37.72 13.69
N VAL A 56 -112.81 38.02 14.46
CA VAL A 56 -112.87 39.01 15.54
C VAL A 56 -112.21 40.28 15.04
N ILE A 57 -113.01 41.32 14.82
CA ILE A 57 -112.52 42.63 14.39
C ILE A 57 -112.52 43.55 15.62
N LEU A 58 -111.33 43.80 16.17
CA LEU A 58 -111.16 44.66 17.35
C LEU A 58 -111.24 46.16 17.01
N LYS A 59 -111.05 46.54 15.74
CA LYS A 59 -111.27 47.89 15.20
C LYS A 59 -111.58 47.78 13.71
N PRO A 60 -112.70 48.31 13.19
CA PRO A 60 -113.02 48.24 11.77
C PRO A 60 -111.96 49.00 10.95
N ALA A 61 -111.55 48.44 9.81
CA ALA A 61 -110.57 49.06 8.94
C ALA A 61 -111.09 50.41 8.42
N THR A 62 -110.44 51.51 8.79
CA THR A 62 -110.69 52.84 8.24
C THR A 62 -110.33 52.83 6.75
N ALA A 63 -111.27 53.23 5.88
CA ALA A 63 -111.24 53.03 4.43
C ALA A 63 -110.08 53.72 3.66
N GLU A 64 -109.14 54.39 4.32
CA GLU A 64 -108.08 55.18 3.68
C GLU A 64 -106.76 54.45 3.44
N THR A 65 -106.66 53.15 3.73
CA THR A 65 -105.41 52.39 3.51
C THR A 65 -105.58 51.18 2.60
N MET A 66 -106.16 51.41 1.42
CA MET A 66 -106.00 50.48 0.29
C MET A 66 -104.66 50.72 -0.42
N LYS A 67 -103.56 50.38 0.26
CA LYS A 67 -102.33 49.96 -0.43
C LYS A 67 -102.12 48.49 -0.09
N PRO A 68 -102.13 47.56 -1.06
CA PRO A 68 -101.74 46.19 -0.77
C PRO A 68 -100.34 46.24 -0.13
N PRO A 69 -100.10 45.50 0.96
CA PRO A 69 -98.78 45.44 1.56
C PRO A 69 -97.81 45.06 0.45
N ILE A 70 -96.67 45.77 0.40
CA ILE A 70 -95.54 45.47 -0.48
C ILE A 70 -95.51 43.97 -0.62
N HIS A 71 -95.90 43.51 -1.81
CA HIS A 71 -95.82 42.12 -2.10
C HIS A 71 -94.35 41.78 -1.80
N PHE A 72 -94.13 40.95 -0.78
CA PHE A 72 -93.29 39.78 -0.96
C PHE A 72 -93.92 38.97 -2.09
N SER A 73 -93.98 39.56 -3.29
CA SER A 73 -93.78 38.87 -4.52
C SER A 73 -92.50 38.13 -4.15
N SER A 74 -92.52 36.80 -4.11
CA SER A 74 -92.33 36.13 -5.39
C SER A 74 -91.45 37.06 -6.23
N LEU A 75 -90.22 37.30 -5.73
CA LEU A 75 -89.04 37.40 -6.57
C LEU A 75 -89.35 36.39 -7.64
N GLY A 76 -89.67 36.90 -8.84
CA GLY A 76 -90.60 36.22 -9.72
C GLY A 76 -90.20 34.78 -9.96
N GLU A 77 -90.83 34.19 -10.94
CA GLU A 77 -89.95 33.62 -11.91
C GLU A 77 -88.96 34.73 -12.38
N VAL A 78 -87.85 34.96 -11.64
CA VAL A 78 -86.56 34.64 -12.21
C VAL A 78 -86.87 33.30 -12.85
N LYS A 79 -87.24 33.32 -14.13
CA LYS A 79 -87.21 32.13 -14.96
C LYS A 79 -85.81 31.64 -14.68
N ARG A 80 -85.66 30.77 -13.68
CA ARG A 80 -84.40 30.14 -13.37
C ARG A 80 -84.21 29.45 -14.68
N ARG A 81 -83.28 29.93 -15.50
CA ARG A 81 -82.93 29.25 -16.74
C ARG A 81 -82.86 27.79 -16.34
N GLU A 82 -83.78 26.99 -16.85
CA GLU A 82 -83.91 25.62 -16.42
C GLU A 82 -82.55 25.01 -16.71
N LEU A 83 -81.83 24.70 -15.64
CA LEU A 83 -80.46 24.22 -15.77
C LEU A 83 -80.60 22.87 -16.47
N SER A 84 -80.24 22.83 -17.75
CA SER A 84 -80.19 21.58 -18.51
C SER A 84 -79.39 20.55 -17.71
N GLN A 85 -79.81 19.29 -17.76
CA GLN A 85 -79.13 18.19 -17.08
C GLN A 85 -77.61 18.18 -17.39
N GLU A 86 -77.24 18.51 -18.62
CA GLU A 86 -75.85 18.68 -19.06
C GLU A 86 -75.10 19.80 -18.31
N GLN A 87 -75.78 20.91 -17.98
CA GLN A 87 -75.17 22.02 -17.21
C GLN A 87 -74.95 21.65 -15.75
N ILE A 88 -75.81 20.81 -15.17
CA ILE A 88 -75.66 20.28 -13.81
C ILE A 88 -74.51 19.29 -13.76
N GLU A 89 -74.46 18.36 -14.69
CA GLU A 89 -73.36 17.38 -14.84
C GLU A 89 -72.02 18.07 -15.05
N ASN A 90 -71.96 19.08 -15.93
CA ASN A 90 -70.74 19.86 -16.14
C ASN A 90 -70.27 20.60 -14.87
N LYS A 91 -71.19 21.10 -14.02
CA LYS A 91 -70.83 21.72 -12.74
C LYS A 91 -70.28 20.71 -11.74
N LEU A 92 -70.89 19.52 -11.65
CA LEU A 92 -70.41 18.42 -10.80
C LEU A 92 -69.04 17.92 -11.26
N LYS A 93 -68.87 17.69 -12.57
CA LYS A 93 -67.60 17.28 -13.16
C LYS A 93 -66.48 18.29 -12.91
N LYS A 94 -66.77 19.60 -13.02
CA LYS A 94 -65.80 20.66 -12.65
C LYS A 94 -65.45 20.67 -11.16
N ALA A 95 -66.41 20.36 -10.27
CA ALA A 95 -66.14 20.25 -8.84
C ALA A 95 -65.29 19.02 -8.51
N GLU A 96 -65.57 17.88 -9.16
CA GLU A 96 -64.79 16.66 -9.03
C GLU A 96 -63.36 16.83 -9.58
N GLN A 97 -63.20 17.48 -10.74
CA GLN A 97 -61.88 17.82 -11.28
C GLN A 97 -61.08 18.71 -10.31
N ARG A 98 -61.71 19.72 -9.71
CA ARG A 98 -61.06 20.56 -8.68
C ARG A 98 -60.62 19.74 -7.48
N ARG A 99 -61.47 18.84 -6.97
CA ARG A 99 -61.12 17.95 -5.87
C ARG A 99 -59.95 17.03 -6.25
N SER A 100 -60.00 16.42 -7.43
CA SER A 100 -58.96 15.53 -7.94
C SER A 100 -57.61 16.25 -8.08
N LEU A 101 -57.60 17.48 -8.62
CA LEU A 101 -56.38 18.29 -8.74
C LEU A 101 -55.77 18.62 -7.36
N ILE A 102 -56.59 19.02 -6.38
CA ILE A 102 -56.11 19.30 -5.02
C ILE A 102 -55.54 18.02 -4.37
N GLU A 103 -56.21 16.88 -4.55
CA GLU A 103 -55.72 15.60 -4.05
C GLU A 103 -54.41 15.16 -4.73
N GLN A 104 -54.27 15.39 -6.03
CA GLN A 104 -53.05 15.10 -6.79
C GLN A 104 -51.90 16.01 -6.34
N GLU A 105 -52.14 17.32 -6.21
CA GLU A 105 -51.14 18.28 -5.74
C GLU A 105 -50.66 17.92 -4.33
N LYS A 106 -51.58 17.58 -3.42
CA LYS A 106 -51.23 17.13 -2.07
C LYS A 106 -50.39 15.85 -2.09
N LYS A 107 -50.73 14.88 -2.95
CA LYS A 107 -49.92 13.65 -3.12
C LYS A 107 -48.53 13.97 -3.66
N GLU A 108 -48.41 14.88 -4.62
CA GLU A 108 -47.13 15.30 -5.18
C GLU A 108 -46.26 16.02 -4.14
N GLN A 109 -46.84 16.92 -3.33
CA GLN A 109 -46.14 17.57 -2.22
C GLN A 109 -45.61 16.54 -1.20
N LEU A 110 -46.43 15.57 -0.80
CA LEU A 110 -46.01 14.48 0.09
C LEU A 110 -44.91 13.60 -0.54
N ALA A 111 -44.98 13.33 -1.85
CA ALA A 111 -43.93 12.60 -2.55
C ALA A 111 -42.60 13.38 -2.56
N LYS A 112 -42.65 14.69 -2.83
CA LYS A 112 -41.47 15.58 -2.78
C LYS A 112 -40.86 15.62 -1.38
N GLU A 113 -41.66 15.67 -0.32
CA GLU A 113 -41.18 15.62 1.06
C GLU A 113 -40.50 14.28 1.38
N ARG A 114 -41.10 13.16 0.99
CA ARG A 114 -40.50 11.83 1.15
C ARG A 114 -39.17 11.71 0.43
N GLU A 115 -39.09 12.20 -0.81
CA GLU A 115 -37.85 12.20 -1.60
C GLU A 115 -36.75 13.04 -0.92
N LYS A 116 -37.09 14.22 -0.38
CA LYS A 116 -36.15 15.06 0.38
C LYS A 116 -35.62 14.33 1.61
N VAL A 117 -36.49 13.68 2.38
CA VAL A 117 -36.08 12.90 3.56
C VAL A 117 -35.12 11.78 3.15
N MET A 118 -35.43 11.02 2.10
CA MET A 118 -34.55 9.97 1.58
C MET A 118 -33.20 10.53 1.14
N LYS A 119 -33.17 11.66 0.42
CA LYS A 119 -31.93 12.32 0.00
C LYS A 119 -31.07 12.73 1.19
N VAL A 120 -31.67 13.29 2.24
CA VAL A 120 -30.96 13.69 3.46
C VAL A 120 -30.38 12.47 4.18
N VAL A 121 -31.15 11.39 4.33
CA VAL A 121 -30.69 10.15 4.96
C VAL A 121 -29.54 9.53 4.17
N ASN A 122 -29.69 9.37 2.85
CA ASN A 122 -28.63 8.84 2.00
C ASN A 122 -27.38 9.73 2.04
N LYS A 123 -27.54 11.06 2.06
CA LYS A 123 -26.39 11.97 2.13
C LYS A 123 -25.67 11.84 3.47
N ALA A 124 -26.39 11.71 4.58
CA ALA A 124 -25.81 11.48 5.90
C ALA A 124 -25.03 10.16 5.95
N GLN A 125 -25.60 9.08 5.40
CA GLN A 125 -24.93 7.78 5.28
C GLN A 125 -23.64 7.88 4.44
N ASN A 126 -23.72 8.47 3.25
CA ASN A 126 -22.57 8.62 2.35
C ASN A 126 -21.43 9.43 2.99
N VAL A 127 -21.74 10.50 3.72
CA VAL A 127 -20.71 11.30 4.41
C VAL A 127 -20.04 10.49 5.52
N ASN A 128 -20.82 9.70 6.26
CA ASN A 128 -20.28 8.83 7.31
C ASN A 128 -19.38 7.72 6.73
N GLU A 129 -19.80 7.10 5.64
CA GLU A 129 -19.01 6.09 4.93
C GLU A 129 -17.72 6.67 4.36
N GLU A 130 -17.79 7.85 3.74
CA GLU A 130 -16.61 8.54 3.20
C GLU A 130 -15.63 8.92 4.32
N PHE A 131 -16.14 9.38 5.46
CA PHE A 131 -15.31 9.68 6.64
C PHE A 131 -14.62 8.43 7.18
N SER A 132 -15.36 7.33 7.33
CA SER A 132 -14.82 6.04 7.76
C SER A 132 -13.72 5.54 6.81
N LYS A 133 -13.99 5.59 5.49
CA LYS A 133 -13.03 5.20 4.46
C LYS A 133 -11.76 6.04 4.50
N LYS A 134 -11.87 7.37 4.51
CA LYS A 134 -10.71 8.28 4.57
C LYS A 134 -9.89 8.07 5.84
N THR A 135 -10.56 7.84 6.97
CA THR A 135 -9.88 7.59 8.25
C THR A 135 -9.11 6.27 8.23
N LYS A 136 -9.72 5.21 7.69
CA LYS A 136 -9.07 3.91 7.52
C LYS A 136 -7.85 4.00 6.61
N GLU A 137 -7.97 4.64 5.45
CA GLU A 137 -6.87 4.82 4.51
C GLU A 137 -5.74 5.67 5.11
N LYS A 138 -6.08 6.73 5.87
CA LYS A 138 -5.09 7.56 6.56
C LYS A 138 -4.31 6.74 7.59
N LEU A 139 -5.00 5.90 8.37
CA LEU A 139 -4.36 5.02 9.34
C LEU A 139 -3.47 3.99 8.64
N GLN A 140 -3.95 3.35 7.57
CA GLN A 140 -3.17 2.39 6.79
C GLN A 140 -1.88 3.01 6.25
N ARG A 141 -1.97 4.18 5.59
CA ARG A 141 -0.79 4.90 5.10
C ARG A 141 0.17 5.27 6.23
N ALA A 142 -0.33 5.74 7.38
CA ALA A 142 0.52 6.07 8.51
C ALA A 142 1.27 4.83 9.06
N MET A 143 0.61 3.67 9.09
CA MET A 143 1.22 2.41 9.54
C MET A 143 2.24 1.88 8.53
N GLU A 144 1.97 2.02 7.22
CA GLU A 144 2.90 1.68 6.15
C GLU A 144 4.16 2.55 6.21
N ILE A 145 4.01 3.88 6.29
CA ILE A 145 5.15 4.80 6.43
C ILE A 145 5.97 4.47 7.68
N ARG A 146 5.31 4.17 8.82
CA ARG A 146 6.02 3.79 10.05
C ARG A 146 6.78 2.47 9.88
N ARG A 147 6.20 1.49 9.19
CA ARG A 147 6.84 0.21 8.89
C ARG A 147 8.06 0.42 7.99
N GLU A 148 7.89 1.13 6.88
CA GLU A 148 8.97 1.44 5.93
C GLU A 148 10.11 2.20 6.60
N ASN A 149 9.80 3.22 7.42
CA ASN A 149 10.82 3.95 8.18
C ASN A 149 11.61 3.05 9.13
N ARG A 150 10.92 2.13 9.84
CA ARG A 150 11.57 1.16 10.70
C ARG A 150 12.45 0.20 9.91
N GLU A 151 11.95 -0.31 8.79
CA GLU A 151 12.70 -1.21 7.91
C GLU A 151 13.93 -0.52 7.31
N ASN A 152 13.81 0.73 6.90
CA ASN A 152 14.93 1.53 6.39
C ASN A 152 15.99 1.74 7.46
N GLN A 153 15.61 2.09 8.70
CA GLN A 153 16.55 2.19 9.82
C GLN A 153 17.30 0.88 10.07
N ILE A 154 16.58 -0.25 10.08
CA ILE A 154 17.18 -1.57 10.26
C ILE A 154 18.15 -1.89 9.09
N LYS A 155 17.74 -1.66 7.85
CA LYS A 155 18.58 -1.87 6.66
C LYS A 155 19.85 -1.02 6.71
N THR A 156 19.75 0.24 7.11
CA THR A 156 20.91 1.13 7.28
C THR A 156 21.87 0.60 8.34
N LEU A 157 21.36 0.17 9.50
CA LEU A 157 22.20 -0.41 10.56
C LEU A 157 22.88 -1.71 10.10
N GLN A 158 22.14 -2.59 9.43
CA GLN A 158 22.70 -3.82 8.85
C GLN A 158 23.76 -3.53 7.79
N GLY A 159 23.58 -2.49 6.97
CA GLY A 159 24.58 -2.01 6.02
C GLY A 159 25.89 -1.63 6.73
N ARG A 160 25.81 -0.74 7.72
CA ARG A 160 26.97 -0.29 8.50
C ARG A 160 27.70 -1.44 9.21
N LEU A 161 26.96 -2.41 9.74
CA LEU A 161 27.55 -3.60 10.38
C LEU A 161 28.28 -4.50 9.37
N ARG A 162 27.71 -4.69 8.17
CA ARG A 162 28.37 -5.45 7.12
C ARG A 162 29.65 -4.78 6.63
N GLU A 163 29.62 -3.48 6.38
CA GLU A 163 30.81 -2.70 6.01
C GLU A 163 31.89 -2.78 7.10
N HIS A 164 31.50 -2.66 8.38
CA HIS A 164 32.44 -2.81 9.48
C HIS A 164 33.07 -4.21 9.52
N SER A 165 32.26 -5.27 9.36
CA SER A 165 32.75 -6.65 9.32
C SER A 165 33.72 -6.88 8.16
N GLN A 166 33.44 -6.32 6.97
CA GLN A 166 34.34 -6.41 5.81
C GLN A 166 35.67 -5.73 6.11
N LYS A 167 35.64 -4.52 6.68
CA LYS A 167 36.85 -3.79 7.06
C LYS A 167 37.69 -4.55 8.09
N VAL A 168 37.06 -5.20 9.06
CA VAL A 168 37.78 -6.05 10.05
C VAL A 168 38.46 -7.22 9.35
N GLN A 169 37.78 -7.90 8.43
CA GLN A 169 38.36 -9.01 7.66
C GLN A 169 39.51 -8.55 6.75
N GLU A 170 39.39 -7.38 6.12
CA GLU A 170 40.46 -6.80 5.31
C GLU A 170 41.72 -6.51 6.16
N VAL A 171 41.54 -5.92 7.34
CA VAL A 171 42.66 -5.66 8.26
C VAL A 171 43.30 -6.97 8.75
N GLN A 172 42.51 -7.99 9.05
CA GLN A 172 43.02 -9.32 9.42
C GLN A 172 43.86 -9.93 8.29
N ARG A 173 43.31 -9.95 7.07
CA ARG A 173 44.02 -10.48 5.89
C ARG A 173 45.31 -9.72 5.61
N ALA A 174 45.29 -8.38 5.69
CA ALA A 174 46.49 -7.57 5.50
C ALA A 174 47.55 -7.87 6.57
N GLY A 175 47.14 -8.12 7.82
CA GLY A 175 48.02 -8.56 8.89
C GLY A 175 48.65 -9.93 8.61
N GLU A 176 47.84 -10.91 8.20
CA GLU A 176 48.30 -12.25 7.82
C GLU A 176 49.28 -12.22 6.63
N GLU A 177 48.98 -11.43 5.60
CA GLU A 177 49.86 -11.22 4.45
C GLU A 177 51.19 -10.58 4.85
N MET A 178 51.16 -9.60 5.76
CA MET A 178 52.36 -8.98 6.28
C MET A 178 53.25 -10.01 7.00
N VAL A 179 52.68 -10.80 7.91
CA VAL A 179 53.38 -11.87 8.63
C VAL A 179 53.99 -12.87 7.65
N ARG A 180 53.19 -13.38 6.70
CA ARG A 180 53.65 -14.33 5.68
C ARG A 180 54.78 -13.76 4.83
N SER A 181 54.71 -12.49 4.45
CA SER A 181 55.76 -11.83 3.67
C SER A 181 57.06 -11.69 4.47
N PHE A 182 56.96 -11.49 5.79
CA PHE A 182 58.11 -11.39 6.68
C PHE A 182 58.75 -12.76 6.89
N GLU A 183 57.95 -13.79 7.15
CA GLU A 183 58.39 -15.18 7.26
C GLU A 183 59.12 -15.63 5.99
N ALA A 184 58.52 -15.43 4.81
CA ALA A 184 59.15 -15.78 3.53
C ALA A 184 60.49 -15.05 3.31
N LYS A 185 60.58 -13.77 3.69
CA LYS A 185 61.86 -13.03 3.62
C LYS A 185 62.90 -13.59 4.60
N SER A 186 62.47 -14.02 5.78
CA SER A 186 63.37 -14.62 6.78
C SER A 186 63.88 -15.98 6.33
N GLU A 187 63.02 -16.82 5.77
CA GLU A 187 63.35 -18.13 5.22
C GLU A 187 64.30 -18.00 4.03
N MET A 188 64.02 -17.07 3.11
CA MET A 188 64.91 -16.79 1.98
C MET A 188 66.31 -16.37 2.43
N LYS A 189 66.41 -15.48 3.43
CA LYS A 189 67.71 -15.06 3.99
C LYS A 189 68.45 -16.22 4.64
N LEU A 190 67.73 -17.07 5.37
CA LEU A 190 68.33 -18.25 5.99
C LEU A 190 68.84 -19.22 4.92
N SER A 191 68.03 -19.52 3.91
CA SER A 191 68.39 -20.38 2.78
C SER A 191 69.62 -19.87 2.05
N GLN A 192 69.65 -18.58 1.69
CA GLN A 192 70.78 -17.96 1.00
C GLN A 192 72.06 -18.05 1.85
N LYS A 193 71.95 -17.85 3.17
CA LYS A 193 73.10 -17.98 4.06
C LYS A 193 73.63 -19.43 4.13
N MET A 194 72.73 -20.42 4.14
CA MET A 194 73.09 -21.83 4.11
C MET A 194 73.75 -22.24 2.78
N GLU A 195 73.25 -21.73 1.66
CA GLU A 195 73.82 -21.93 0.33
C GLU A 195 75.26 -21.39 0.25
N VAL A 196 75.49 -20.16 0.72
CA VAL A 196 76.84 -19.57 0.77
C VAL A 196 77.80 -20.39 1.65
N TYR A 197 77.33 -20.94 2.78
CA TYR A 197 78.16 -21.83 3.60
C TYR A 197 78.54 -23.11 2.86
N GLU A 198 77.59 -23.70 2.13
CA GLU A 198 77.83 -24.92 1.37
C GLU A 198 78.77 -24.67 0.18
N GLU A 199 78.58 -23.58 -0.58
CA GLU A 199 79.47 -23.18 -1.67
C GLU A 199 80.90 -22.93 -1.19
N ASN A 200 81.06 -22.25 -0.05
CA ASN A 200 82.38 -22.01 0.54
C ASN A 200 83.05 -23.32 0.96
N ARG A 201 82.30 -24.23 1.59
CA ARG A 201 82.79 -25.56 1.97
C ARG A 201 83.21 -26.36 0.74
N GLN A 202 82.37 -26.38 -0.30
CA GLN A 202 82.66 -27.08 -1.55
C GLN A 202 83.88 -26.49 -2.25
N SER A 203 84.02 -25.17 -2.27
CA SER A 203 85.19 -24.48 -2.83
C SER A 203 86.48 -24.83 -2.09
N GLN A 204 86.44 -24.87 -0.75
CA GLN A 204 87.57 -25.30 0.07
C GLN A 204 87.96 -26.76 -0.21
N LEU A 205 86.97 -27.66 -0.25
CA LEU A 205 87.19 -29.08 -0.58
C LEU A 205 87.78 -29.25 -1.99
N LYS A 206 87.23 -28.53 -2.97
CA LYS A 206 87.71 -28.55 -4.36
C LYS A 206 89.15 -28.06 -4.47
N SER A 207 89.51 -26.99 -3.75
CA SER A 207 90.89 -26.49 -3.71
C SER A 207 91.86 -27.51 -3.11
N MET A 208 91.48 -28.19 -2.02
CA MET A 208 92.29 -29.25 -1.44
C MET A 208 92.46 -30.44 -2.39
N LEU A 209 91.38 -30.87 -3.05
CA LEU A 209 91.43 -31.95 -4.04
C LEU A 209 92.32 -31.59 -5.23
N ALA A 210 92.23 -30.36 -5.74
CA ALA A 210 93.09 -29.90 -6.83
C ALA A 210 94.58 -29.94 -6.44
N LYS A 211 94.95 -29.47 -5.25
CA LYS A 211 96.34 -29.56 -4.75
C LYS A 211 96.83 -31.00 -4.60
N LEU A 212 95.96 -31.91 -4.12
CA LEU A 212 96.30 -33.33 -4.03
C LEU A 212 96.48 -33.96 -5.41
N GLN A 213 95.65 -33.57 -6.38
CA GLN A 213 95.80 -34.00 -7.78
C GLN A 213 97.11 -33.47 -8.38
N GLU A 214 97.41 -32.19 -8.24
CA GLU A 214 98.68 -31.58 -8.68
C GLU A 214 99.89 -32.30 -8.06
N HIS A 215 99.83 -32.62 -6.77
CA HIS A 215 100.89 -33.38 -6.10
C HIS A 215 101.01 -34.81 -6.65
N ALA A 216 99.90 -35.48 -6.92
CA ALA A 216 99.91 -36.80 -7.55
C ALA A 216 100.53 -36.74 -8.95
N TYR A 217 100.15 -35.76 -9.77
CA TYR A 217 100.76 -35.52 -11.08
C TYR A 217 102.27 -35.26 -10.99
N HIS A 218 102.72 -34.49 -10.01
CA HIS A 218 104.14 -34.23 -9.83
C HIS A 218 104.92 -35.47 -9.39
N ILE A 219 104.34 -36.32 -8.52
CA ILE A 219 104.93 -37.62 -8.19
C ILE A 219 105.10 -38.45 -9.47
N ASP A 220 104.06 -38.55 -10.29
CA ASP A 220 104.10 -39.31 -11.54
C ASP A 220 105.18 -38.76 -12.49
N GLU A 221 105.29 -37.44 -12.62
CA GLU A 221 106.31 -36.76 -13.42
C GLU A 221 107.74 -37.07 -12.94
N VAL A 222 107.98 -37.05 -11.63
CA VAL A 222 109.28 -37.39 -11.03
C VAL A 222 109.60 -38.87 -11.23
N CYS A 223 108.62 -39.76 -11.06
CA CYS A 223 108.78 -41.20 -11.32
C CYS A 223 109.17 -41.46 -12.77
N GLN A 224 108.45 -40.86 -13.74
CA GLN A 224 108.76 -40.97 -15.17
C GLN A 224 110.14 -40.38 -15.50
N SER A 225 110.48 -39.24 -14.90
CA SER A 225 111.81 -38.64 -15.07
C SER A 225 112.93 -39.54 -14.53
N GLY A 226 112.66 -40.30 -13.47
CA GLY A 226 113.55 -41.34 -12.94
C GLY A 226 113.73 -42.51 -13.90
N GLU A 227 112.65 -42.99 -14.52
CA GLU A 227 112.69 -44.06 -15.54
C GLU A 227 113.48 -43.64 -16.78
N ASN A 228 113.30 -42.41 -17.26
CA ASN A 228 114.04 -41.86 -18.40
C ASN A 228 115.56 -41.75 -18.13
N ARG A 229 115.98 -41.54 -16.88
CA ARG A 229 117.41 -41.63 -16.53
C ARG A 229 117.95 -43.05 -16.67
N GLY A 230 117.13 -44.05 -16.35
CA GLY A 230 117.42 -45.45 -16.65
C GLY A 230 117.69 -45.67 -18.13
N SER A 231 116.79 -45.18 -19.01
CA SER A 231 116.97 -45.31 -20.46
C SER A 231 118.25 -44.63 -20.97
N THR A 232 118.61 -43.44 -20.46
CA THR A 232 119.89 -42.82 -20.84
C THR A 232 121.10 -43.63 -20.39
N THR A 233 120.97 -44.44 -19.33
CA THR A 233 122.04 -45.34 -18.89
C THR A 233 122.16 -46.52 -19.85
N ASP A 234 121.03 -47.05 -20.32
CA ASP A 234 120.98 -48.11 -21.34
C ASP A 234 121.54 -47.59 -22.68
N ASP A 235 121.19 -46.36 -23.10
CA ASP A 235 121.74 -45.72 -24.29
C ASP A 235 123.26 -45.56 -24.23
N LEU A 236 123.80 -45.20 -23.05
CA LEU A 236 125.25 -45.10 -22.83
C LEU A 236 125.93 -46.48 -22.89
N GLN A 237 125.27 -47.53 -22.38
CA GLN A 237 125.76 -48.90 -22.52
C GLN A 237 125.78 -49.32 -24.00
N GLU A 238 124.72 -49.01 -24.76
CA GLU A 238 124.65 -49.31 -26.18
C GLU A 238 125.74 -48.57 -26.97
N GLN A 239 125.97 -47.29 -26.68
CA GLN A 239 127.07 -46.52 -27.28
C GLN A 239 128.45 -47.10 -26.95
N LEU A 240 128.65 -47.65 -25.75
CA LEU A 240 129.90 -48.31 -25.36
C LEU A 240 130.10 -49.60 -26.17
N ILE A 241 129.05 -50.43 -26.29
CA ILE A 241 129.07 -51.65 -27.10
C ILE A 241 129.40 -51.31 -28.56
N GLN A 242 128.74 -50.31 -29.12
CA GLN A 242 128.95 -49.89 -30.51
C GLN A 242 130.38 -49.38 -30.75
N LYS A 243 130.97 -48.65 -29.79
CA LYS A 243 132.39 -48.26 -29.85
C LYS A 243 133.32 -49.46 -29.81
N MET A 244 133.04 -50.47 -28.97
CA MET A 244 133.81 -51.71 -28.93
C MET A 244 133.72 -52.48 -30.24
N GLU A 245 132.52 -52.61 -30.81
CA GLU A 245 132.31 -53.26 -32.10
C GLU A 245 133.03 -52.56 -33.25
N ASN A 246 133.00 -51.23 -33.30
CA ASN A 246 133.72 -50.46 -34.30
C ASN A 246 135.24 -50.61 -34.15
N ALA A 247 135.75 -50.63 -32.91
CA ALA A 247 137.17 -50.89 -32.65
C ALA A 247 137.59 -52.30 -33.10
N LEU A 248 136.73 -53.30 -32.88
CA LEU A 248 136.95 -54.68 -33.37
C LEU A 248 136.91 -54.73 -34.90
N ARG A 249 135.91 -54.13 -35.55
CA ARG A 249 135.83 -54.05 -37.02
C ARG A 249 137.05 -53.38 -37.64
N ASN A 250 137.47 -52.23 -37.12
CA ASN A 250 138.67 -51.55 -37.59
C ASN A 250 139.92 -52.42 -37.44
N ARG A 251 140.03 -53.18 -36.34
CA ARG A 251 141.15 -54.11 -36.13
C ARG A 251 141.11 -55.28 -37.11
N GLU A 252 139.93 -55.84 -37.37
CA GLU A 252 139.73 -56.89 -38.37
C GLU A 252 140.07 -56.40 -39.79
N GLU A 253 139.67 -55.18 -40.15
CA GLU A 253 140.04 -54.53 -41.40
C GLU A 253 141.55 -54.31 -41.52
N GLN A 254 142.21 -53.86 -40.45
CA GLN A 254 143.68 -53.74 -40.42
C GLN A 254 144.36 -55.11 -40.60
N LEU A 255 143.84 -56.15 -39.96
CA LEU A 255 144.35 -57.51 -40.12
C LEU A 255 144.10 -58.05 -41.54
N ARG A 256 142.93 -57.78 -42.13
CA ARG A 256 142.63 -58.13 -43.54
C ARG A 256 143.55 -57.38 -44.50
N ALA A 257 143.74 -56.07 -44.32
CA ALA A 257 144.63 -55.27 -45.15
C ALA A 257 146.09 -55.74 -45.02
N LEU A 258 146.51 -56.20 -43.84
CA LEU A 258 147.82 -56.85 -43.66
C LEU A 258 147.89 -58.21 -44.38
N GLN A 259 146.82 -59.02 -44.32
CA GLN A 259 146.74 -60.29 -45.04
C GLN A 259 146.74 -60.10 -46.57
N GLU A 260 146.05 -59.08 -47.09
CA GLU A 260 146.07 -58.73 -48.53
C GLU A 260 147.46 -58.27 -48.97
N ARG A 261 148.14 -57.40 -48.21
CA ARG A 261 149.53 -57.01 -48.50
C ARG A 261 150.50 -58.19 -48.47
N LEU A 262 150.25 -59.18 -47.62
CA LEU A 262 151.04 -60.42 -47.57
C LEU A 262 150.72 -61.36 -48.76
N ALA A 263 149.56 -61.24 -49.40
CA ALA A 263 149.16 -62.04 -50.55
C ALA A 263 149.61 -61.44 -51.90
N GLU A 264 149.94 -60.14 -51.93
CA GLU A 264 150.48 -59.42 -53.10
C GLU A 264 152.00 -59.58 -53.28
N HIS A 265 152.68 -60.24 -52.33
CA HIS A 265 154.13 -60.50 -52.30
C HIS A 265 154.44 -61.99 -52.51
#